data_AF-W7EAJ1-F1
#
_entry.id   AF-W7EAJ1-F1
#
_cell.length_a   1.000
_cell.length_b   1.000
_cell.length_c   1.000
_cell.angle_alpha   90.00
_cell.angle_beta   90.00
_cell.angle_gamma   90.00
#
_symmetry.space_group_name_H-M   'P 1'
#
loop_
_entity.id
_entity.type
_entity.pdbx_description
1 polymer ?
#
loop_
_entity_poly.entity_id
_entity_poly.type
_entity_poly.pdbx_seq_one_letter_code
_entity_poly.pdbx_strand_id
1 'polypeptide(L)'
;MTDVTPVSPLDEVEVNRVRPETTVQSENATNPRSTFHVYSEKECHKCISPVMDPGKERWCGPNQKEQKAKRLQKQERKKSGLPPVEPDENAFFMQQPYLSFHVPPRVLYTGSSKYTAKPAVLIHDGCFWRDYKLQLGPSISQPGVIDPRGVVSWRHNGGDKKALKADEQKLKGYKIRGWRLWGETGKEYVHTVRANREAGKGPDPDVLEVKGLEYEKPAVAEEVVHLRWISPLSRHTRCYHFHYMGIDFYWKGTASVKESRACGLFLRFNHLKLVARLPTVDGKKHQQNELCLGKYTCSIAAKKNGTLEFFDDTILRLVDAYAPSMLDLSSDEGQLEENMRNERVLRLRKSTLYQVFMATATCMMRSEKEKRHTLLELLTVAAEGGG
;
A
#
# COMPACT_ATOMS: atom_id res chain seq x y z
N MET A 1 40.57 -55.77 34.10
CA MET A 1 41.90 -55.19 33.81
C MET A 1 41.87 -54.76 32.35
N THR A 2 41.46 -53.50 32.14
CA THR A 2 42.31 -52.41 31.59
C THR A 2 42.52 -52.60 30.08
N ASP A 3 41.72 -52.01 29.18
CA ASP A 3 41.40 -50.59 28.95
C ASP A 3 42.58 -49.76 28.39
N VAL A 4 42.20 -48.75 27.58
CA VAL A 4 42.97 -47.61 27.04
C VAL A 4 43.67 -47.89 25.69
N THR A 5 43.34 -47.22 24.57
CA THR A 5 43.52 -45.78 24.28
C THR A 5 42.84 -45.41 22.92
N PRO A 6 42.70 -44.12 22.51
CA PRO A 6 41.66 -43.18 22.91
C PRO A 6 40.83 -42.63 21.74
N VAL A 7 39.64 -42.12 22.09
CA VAL A 7 38.70 -41.38 21.26
C VAL A 7 39.04 -39.87 21.28
N SER A 8 38.81 -39.18 20.16
CA SER A 8 38.67 -37.72 20.07
C SER A 8 37.86 -37.36 18.80
N PRO A 9 37.12 -36.24 18.72
CA PRO A 9 36.48 -35.43 19.75
C PRO A 9 34.95 -35.31 19.56
N LEU A 10 34.34 -34.74 20.61
CA LEU A 10 32.93 -34.47 20.86
C LEU A 10 32.30 -33.42 19.92
N ASP A 11 31.06 -33.74 19.57
CA ASP A 11 29.84 -32.92 19.62
C ASP A 11 29.69 -31.70 18.69
N GLU A 12 29.12 -32.01 17.53
CA GLU A 12 28.13 -31.18 16.86
C GLU A 12 26.92 -30.96 17.79
N VAL A 13 26.74 -29.74 18.29
CA VAL A 13 25.45 -29.29 18.81
C VAL A 13 24.59 -28.87 17.61
N GLU A 14 23.94 -29.83 16.97
CA GLU A 14 22.90 -29.55 16.00
C GLU A 14 21.59 -29.25 16.75
N VAL A 15 21.30 -27.96 16.89
CA VAL A 15 20.05 -27.46 17.47
C VAL A 15 18.91 -27.87 16.53
N ASN A 16 18.22 -28.95 16.89
CA ASN A 16 16.94 -29.35 16.30
C ASN A 16 15.93 -28.21 16.44
N ARG A 17 15.84 -27.38 15.39
CA ARG A 17 14.84 -26.33 15.28
C ARG A 17 13.55 -26.98 14.81
N VAL A 18 12.74 -27.38 15.79
CA VAL A 18 11.35 -27.81 15.60
C VAL A 18 10.61 -26.79 14.72
N ARG A 19 10.22 -27.23 13.52
CA ARG A 19 9.24 -26.55 12.65
C ARG A 19 7.90 -26.48 13.41
N PRO A 20 7.23 -25.32 13.51
CA PRO A 20 5.81 -25.31 13.77
C PRO A 20 5.07 -25.34 12.43
N GLU A 21 4.78 -26.55 11.96
CA GLU A 21 3.64 -26.78 11.08
C GLU A 21 2.37 -26.86 11.95
N THR A 22 1.25 -26.46 11.35
CA THR A 22 -0.15 -26.59 11.81
C THR A 22 -0.56 -25.72 13.02
N THR A 23 -1.75 -25.11 13.09
CA THR A 23 -2.91 -24.96 12.22
C THR A 23 -3.85 -23.99 12.93
N VAL A 24 -4.44 -23.02 12.22
CA VAL A 24 -5.76 -22.52 12.58
C VAL A 24 -6.66 -22.83 11.40
N GLN A 25 -7.42 -23.91 11.53
CA GLN A 25 -8.46 -24.30 10.59
C GLN A 25 -9.78 -23.58 10.91
N SER A 26 -10.63 -23.61 9.88
CA SER A 26 -12.05 -23.23 9.81
C SER A 26 -12.27 -21.82 9.26
N GLU A 27 -12.88 -21.61 8.08
CA GLU A 27 -13.98 -22.35 7.43
C GLU A 27 -13.74 -22.45 5.90
N ASN A 28 -14.19 -23.55 5.28
CA ASN A 28 -14.31 -23.85 3.84
C ASN A 28 -14.00 -22.70 2.85
N ALA A 29 -13.07 -22.92 1.90
CA ALA A 29 -13.22 -22.34 0.55
C ALA A 29 -12.32 -23.01 -0.49
N THR A 30 -12.94 -23.74 -1.40
CA THR A 30 -12.48 -24.24 -2.69
C THR A 30 -12.03 -23.12 -3.67
N ASN A 31 -11.74 -21.91 -3.18
CA ASN A 31 -11.53 -20.70 -3.99
C ASN A 31 -10.31 -19.89 -3.53
N PRO A 32 -9.42 -19.49 -4.46
CA PRO A 32 -8.23 -18.69 -4.14
C PRO A 32 -8.59 -17.32 -3.54
N ARG A 33 -7.84 -16.96 -2.50
CA ARG A 33 -8.01 -15.73 -1.71
C ARG A 33 -6.64 -15.15 -1.33
N SER A 34 -6.55 -13.83 -1.30
CA SER A 34 -5.38 -13.12 -0.78
C SER A 34 -5.72 -12.39 0.51
N THR A 35 -4.81 -12.47 1.47
CA THR A 35 -4.93 -11.81 2.77
C THR A 35 -3.70 -10.96 2.99
N PHE A 36 -3.90 -9.71 3.41
CA PHE A 36 -2.84 -8.75 3.69
C PHE A 36 -3.04 -8.13 5.07
N HIS A 37 -1.95 -8.01 5.80
CA HIS A 37 -1.91 -7.38 7.11
C HIS A 37 -1.31 -5.98 6.98
N VAL A 38 -2.08 -4.98 7.42
CA VAL A 38 -1.71 -3.57 7.30
C VAL A 38 -1.09 -3.10 8.61
N TYR A 39 0.22 -2.94 8.63
CA TYR A 39 0.98 -2.48 9.78
C TYR A 39 1.37 -1.01 9.64
N SER A 40 1.28 -0.25 10.73
CA SER A 40 1.82 1.11 10.78
C SER A 40 3.34 1.04 10.97
N GLU A 41 4.07 1.74 10.10
CA GLU A 41 5.51 1.92 10.20
C GLU A 41 5.83 3.40 10.42
N LYS A 42 6.43 3.71 11.57
CA LYS A 42 6.47 5.09 12.09
C LYS A 42 5.04 5.67 12.16
N GLU A 43 4.90 7.00 12.15
CA GLU A 43 3.59 7.65 12.24
C GLU A 43 2.86 7.72 10.90
N CYS A 44 3.58 7.73 9.78
CA CYS A 44 3.02 8.09 8.47
C CYS A 44 3.17 7.03 7.38
N HIS A 45 3.95 5.97 7.57
CA HIS A 45 4.11 4.91 6.57
C HIS A 45 3.29 3.67 6.92
N LYS A 46 2.99 2.84 5.92
CA LYS A 46 2.33 1.55 6.14
C LYS A 46 3.04 0.45 5.38
N CYS A 47 3.21 -0.68 6.03
CA CYS A 47 3.66 -1.93 5.40
C CYS A 47 2.43 -2.85 5.30
N ILE A 48 2.15 -3.33 4.10
CA ILE A 48 1.00 -4.18 3.77
C ILE A 48 1.58 -5.51 3.30
N SER A 49 1.60 -6.52 4.15
CA SER A 49 2.28 -7.78 3.85
C SER A 49 1.31 -8.95 3.90
N PRO A 50 1.45 -9.95 3.01
CA PRO A 50 0.72 -11.21 3.14
C PRO A 50 1.18 -12.03 4.36
N VAL A 51 2.37 -11.75 4.89
CA VAL A 51 2.93 -12.42 6.06
C VAL A 51 2.53 -11.69 7.33
N MET A 52 1.99 -12.44 8.29
CA MET A 52 1.65 -11.93 9.61
C MET A 52 2.92 -11.69 10.45
N ASP A 53 3.00 -10.56 11.16
CA ASP A 53 4.04 -10.26 12.17
C ASP A 53 3.45 -10.46 13.58
N PRO A 54 3.71 -11.60 14.25
CA PRO A 54 3.11 -11.92 15.56
C PRO A 54 3.37 -10.84 16.61
N GLY A 55 4.52 -10.17 16.54
CA GLY A 55 4.89 -9.13 17.49
C GLY A 55 4.02 -7.87 17.39
N LYS A 56 3.39 -7.62 16.23
CA LYS A 56 2.53 -6.48 15.94
C LYS A 56 1.03 -6.79 16.06
N GLU A 57 0.67 -8.05 16.29
CA GLU A 57 -0.72 -8.49 16.50
C GLU A 57 -1.25 -8.17 17.90
N ARG A 58 -0.36 -7.87 18.86
CA ARG A 58 -0.74 -7.62 20.25
C ARG A 58 -1.31 -6.21 20.45
N TRP A 59 -2.23 -6.10 21.41
CA TRP A 59 -2.78 -4.82 21.84
C TRP A 59 -1.70 -3.85 22.34
N CYS A 60 -0.76 -4.34 23.17
CA CYS A 60 0.36 -3.52 23.68
C CYS A 60 1.54 -3.38 22.69
N GLY A 61 1.45 -4.00 21.51
CA GLY A 61 2.55 -4.04 20.53
C GLY A 61 3.71 -4.99 20.92
N PRO A 62 4.90 -4.82 20.31
CA PRO A 62 6.04 -5.70 20.54
C PRO A 62 6.78 -5.42 21.85
N ASN A 63 7.14 -6.48 22.58
CA ASN A 63 7.89 -6.39 23.84
C ASN A 63 9.30 -5.80 23.63
N GLN A 64 9.88 -5.17 24.66
CA GLN A 64 11.22 -4.56 24.57
C GLN A 64 12.30 -5.56 24.11
N LYS A 65 12.25 -6.81 24.60
CA LYS A 65 13.19 -7.88 24.18
C LYS A 65 13.12 -8.14 22.68
N GLU A 66 11.91 -8.26 22.12
CA GLU A 66 11.71 -8.46 20.68
C GLU A 66 12.15 -7.25 19.86
N GLN A 67 11.88 -6.04 20.35
CA GLN A 67 12.36 -4.82 19.70
C GLN A 67 13.89 -4.77 19.66
N LYS A 68 14.55 -5.15 20.76
CA LYS A 68 16.02 -5.24 20.83
C LYS A 68 16.55 -6.30 19.86
N ALA A 69 15.92 -7.47 19.81
CA ALA A 69 16.29 -8.54 18.86
C ALA A 69 16.16 -8.08 17.39
N LYS A 70 15.02 -7.46 17.03
CA LYS A 70 14.82 -6.89 15.67
C LYS A 70 15.86 -5.83 15.32
N ARG A 71 16.27 -4.99 16.29
CA ARG A 71 17.33 -3.99 16.07
C ARG A 71 18.70 -4.63 15.83
N LEU A 72 19.05 -5.65 16.62
CA LEU A 72 20.32 -6.38 16.46
C LEU A 72 20.37 -7.09 15.11
N GLN A 73 19.32 -7.82 14.74
CA GLN A 73 19.22 -8.49 13.44
C GLN A 73 19.37 -7.50 12.28
N LYS A 74 18.75 -6.31 12.37
CA LYS A 74 18.89 -5.27 11.35
C LYS A 74 20.32 -4.72 11.26
N GLN A 75 21.01 -4.59 12.40
CA GLN A 75 22.41 -4.17 12.41
C GLN A 75 23.33 -5.23 11.83
N GLU A 76 23.12 -6.51 12.17
CA GLU A 76 23.87 -7.64 11.62
C GLU A 76 23.70 -7.74 10.10
N ARG A 77 22.47 -7.65 9.59
CA ARG A 77 22.20 -7.61 8.13
C ARG A 77 22.89 -6.43 7.45
N LYS A 78 22.85 -5.25 8.08
CA LYS A 78 23.56 -4.07 7.54
C LYS A 78 25.07 -4.29 7.52
N LYS A 79 25.64 -4.92 8.55
CA LYS A 79 27.07 -5.27 8.62
C LYS A 79 27.46 -6.30 7.56
N SER A 80 26.56 -7.24 7.24
CA SER A 80 26.78 -8.21 6.16
C SER A 80 26.48 -7.67 4.76
N GLY A 81 26.20 -6.37 4.61
CA GLY A 81 25.91 -5.76 3.31
C GLY A 81 24.53 -6.10 2.72
N LEU A 82 23.69 -6.83 3.46
CA LEU A 82 22.35 -7.20 3.02
C LEU A 82 21.34 -6.06 3.21
N PRO A 83 20.25 -6.04 2.41
CA PRO A 83 19.20 -5.05 2.58
C PRO A 83 18.57 -5.15 3.99
N PRO A 84 18.06 -4.03 4.55
CA PRO A 84 17.54 -3.99 5.90
C PRO A 84 16.32 -4.90 6.16
N VAL A 85 15.59 -5.25 5.10
CA VAL A 85 14.41 -6.13 5.09
C VAL A 85 14.51 -6.96 3.82
N GLU A 86 14.10 -8.23 3.90
CA GLU A 86 14.01 -9.08 2.71
C GLU A 86 12.96 -8.51 1.74
N PRO A 87 13.27 -8.46 0.44
CA PRO A 87 12.30 -8.05 -0.55
C PRO A 87 11.17 -9.08 -0.57
N ASP A 88 9.96 -8.62 -0.31
CA ASP A 88 8.74 -9.39 -0.54
C ASP A 88 8.00 -8.71 -1.68
N GLU A 89 8.03 -9.33 -2.87
CA GLU A 89 7.40 -8.81 -4.08
C GLU A 89 5.87 -8.82 -4.01
N ASN A 90 5.29 -9.62 -3.11
CA ASN A 90 3.85 -9.69 -2.90
C ASN A 90 3.38 -8.70 -1.82
N ALA A 91 4.28 -8.02 -1.13
CA ALA A 91 3.94 -6.96 -0.21
C ALA A 91 3.72 -5.61 -0.92
N PHE A 92 3.12 -4.66 -0.22
CA PHE A 92 3.04 -3.27 -0.63
C PHE A 92 3.55 -2.37 0.48
N PHE A 93 4.15 -1.24 0.08
CA PHE A 93 4.62 -0.22 1.01
C PHE A 93 3.99 1.12 0.66
N MET A 94 3.35 1.74 1.64
CA MET A 94 2.78 3.08 1.50
C MET A 94 3.72 4.09 2.16
N GLN A 95 4.34 4.94 1.35
CA GLN A 95 5.10 6.08 1.83
C GLN A 95 4.23 7.34 1.85
N GLN A 96 4.36 8.11 2.92
CA GLN A 96 3.84 9.46 3.02
C GLN A 96 5.04 10.41 3.15
N PRO A 97 5.49 11.02 2.04
CA PRO A 97 6.56 12.01 2.08
C PRO A 97 6.12 13.24 2.88
N TYR A 98 7.08 13.88 3.54
CA TYR A 98 6.86 15.15 4.23
C TYR A 98 7.82 16.20 3.69
N LEU A 99 7.25 17.29 3.17
CA LEU A 99 7.97 18.43 2.63
C LEU A 99 7.28 19.70 3.12
N SER A 100 7.98 20.57 3.85
CA SER A 100 7.34 21.72 4.49
C SER A 100 6.69 22.63 3.45
N PHE A 101 5.51 23.17 3.78
CA PHE A 101 4.69 24.03 2.92
C PHE A 101 4.14 23.34 1.65
N HIS A 102 4.28 22.02 1.55
CA HIS A 102 3.75 21.23 0.46
C HIS A 102 3.01 20.01 0.99
N VAL A 103 2.04 19.54 0.21
CA VAL A 103 1.33 18.28 0.45
C VAL A 103 1.63 17.36 -0.73
N PRO A 104 2.82 16.72 -0.75
CA PRO A 104 3.17 15.78 -1.80
C PRO A 104 2.24 14.55 -1.79
N PRO A 105 2.01 13.91 -2.95
CA PRO A 105 1.22 12.69 -2.99
C PRO A 105 1.87 11.58 -2.16
N ARG A 106 1.03 10.72 -1.59
CA ARG A 106 1.50 9.45 -1.02
C ARG A 106 1.87 8.51 -2.15
N VAL A 107 2.86 7.65 -1.93
CA VAL A 107 3.36 6.73 -2.95
C VAL A 107 3.11 5.31 -2.49
N LEU A 108 2.32 4.55 -3.26
CA LEU A 108 2.19 3.11 -3.10
C LEU A 108 3.30 2.43 -3.90
N TYR A 109 4.08 1.59 -3.25
CA TYR A 109 5.10 0.76 -3.87
C TYR A 109 4.65 -0.70 -3.88
N THR A 110 4.98 -1.42 -4.95
CA THR A 110 4.90 -2.89 -5.03
C THR A 110 6.18 -3.48 -4.46
N GLY A 111 6.12 -3.90 -3.21
CA GLY A 111 7.20 -4.47 -2.43
C GLY A 111 7.15 -4.07 -0.95
N SER A 112 8.00 -4.69 -0.12
CA SER A 112 8.03 -4.49 1.34
C SER A 112 8.67 -3.18 1.82
N SER A 113 9.37 -2.43 0.95
CA SER A 113 10.17 -1.26 1.33
C SER A 113 10.40 -0.32 0.15
N LYS A 114 10.39 0.99 0.40
CA LYS A 114 10.65 2.03 -0.62
C LYS A 114 12.02 1.95 -1.34
N TYR A 115 12.99 1.22 -0.79
CA TYR A 115 14.35 1.14 -1.36
C TYR A 115 14.50 0.04 -2.41
N THR A 116 13.70 -1.02 -2.30
CA THR A 116 13.76 -2.21 -3.16
C THR A 116 12.51 -2.34 -4.03
N ALA A 117 11.42 -1.69 -3.63
CA ALA A 117 10.13 -1.75 -4.28
C ALA A 117 10.00 -0.71 -5.41
N LYS A 118 9.14 -1.03 -6.39
CA LYS A 118 8.82 -0.13 -7.50
C LYS A 118 7.63 0.75 -7.14
N PRO A 119 7.67 2.08 -7.35
CA PRO A 119 6.51 2.93 -7.14
C PRO A 119 5.45 2.62 -8.21
N ALA A 120 4.20 2.46 -7.78
CA ALA A 120 3.10 2.01 -8.60
C ALA A 120 1.99 3.06 -8.71
N VAL A 121 1.67 3.74 -7.61
CA VAL A 121 0.54 4.69 -7.56
C VAL A 121 0.92 5.95 -6.79
N LEU A 122 0.60 7.11 -7.35
CA LEU A 122 0.62 8.38 -6.64
C LEU A 122 -0.79 8.75 -6.18
N ILE A 123 -0.95 8.96 -4.88
CA ILE A 123 -2.22 9.22 -4.23
C ILE A 123 -2.24 10.66 -3.75
N HIS A 124 -3.04 11.48 -4.41
CA HIS A 124 -3.28 12.88 -4.03
C HIS A 124 -4.52 12.95 -3.15
N ASP A 125 -4.35 13.55 -1.98
CA ASP A 125 -5.46 13.80 -1.06
C ASP A 125 -6.25 15.03 -1.53
N GLY A 126 -7.56 14.88 -1.67
CA GLY A 126 -8.48 15.99 -1.90
C GLY A 126 -8.93 16.65 -0.60
N CYS A 127 -9.91 17.55 -0.72
CA CYS A 127 -10.43 18.30 0.40
C CYS A 127 -11.32 17.42 1.31
N PHE A 128 -11.16 17.51 2.64
CA PHE A 128 -12.01 16.87 3.66
C PHE A 128 -12.32 15.39 3.42
N TRP A 129 -11.33 14.59 3.02
CA TRP A 129 -11.49 13.16 2.74
C TRP A 129 -12.54 12.82 1.66
N ARG A 130 -12.97 13.82 0.90
CA ARG A 130 -14.10 13.70 -0.03
C ARG A 130 -13.67 13.13 -1.37
N ASP A 131 -12.46 13.42 -1.79
CA ASP A 131 -11.93 12.98 -3.07
C ASP A 131 -10.46 12.58 -2.91
N TYR A 132 -10.04 11.59 -3.71
CA TYR A 132 -8.67 11.16 -3.84
C TYR A 132 -8.39 10.92 -5.32
N LYS A 133 -7.33 11.54 -5.82
CA LYS A 133 -6.87 11.31 -7.20
C LYS A 133 -5.70 10.33 -7.18
N LEU A 134 -5.86 9.21 -7.87
CA LEU A 134 -4.85 8.18 -8.06
C LEU A 134 -4.26 8.33 -9.46
N GLN A 135 -2.97 8.58 -9.55
CA GLN A 135 -2.22 8.54 -10.81
C GLN A 135 -1.48 7.20 -10.88
N LEU A 136 -1.64 6.49 -11.99
CA LEU A 136 -1.22 5.12 -12.19
C LEU A 136 -0.36 5.01 -13.46
N GLY A 137 0.55 4.04 -13.44
CA GLY A 137 1.13 3.47 -14.66
C GLY A 137 2.65 3.31 -14.62
N PRO A 138 3.22 2.55 -15.58
CA PRO A 138 4.63 2.16 -15.57
C PRO A 138 5.61 3.35 -15.60
N SER A 139 5.25 4.48 -16.21
CA SER A 139 6.05 5.70 -16.22
C SER A 139 6.46 6.16 -14.82
N ILE A 140 5.58 5.99 -13.82
CA ILE A 140 5.84 6.39 -12.42
C ILE A 140 6.99 5.56 -11.83
N SER A 141 7.14 4.32 -12.30
CA SER A 141 8.17 3.38 -11.85
C SER A 141 9.56 3.63 -12.46
N GLN A 142 9.66 4.52 -13.45
CA GLN A 142 10.92 4.82 -14.11
C GLN A 142 11.94 5.42 -13.12
N PRO A 143 13.21 5.02 -13.20
CA PRO A 143 14.27 5.57 -12.37
C PRO A 143 14.35 7.09 -12.50
N GLY A 144 14.40 7.80 -11.36
CA GLY A 144 14.51 9.26 -11.33
C GLY A 144 13.17 10.01 -11.30
N VAL A 145 12.04 9.36 -11.61
CA VAL A 145 10.70 9.97 -11.50
C VAL A 145 10.35 10.26 -10.06
N ILE A 146 10.47 9.26 -9.18
CA ILE A 146 10.35 9.43 -7.73
C ILE A 146 11.74 9.48 -7.12
N ASP A 147 12.07 10.60 -6.48
CA ASP A 147 13.37 10.80 -5.85
C ASP A 147 13.45 10.11 -4.47
N PRO A 148 14.64 10.05 -3.84
CA PRO A 148 14.79 9.43 -2.51
C PRO A 148 13.99 10.08 -1.36
N ARG A 149 13.46 11.29 -1.54
CA ARG A 149 12.52 11.92 -0.58
C ARG A 149 11.13 11.27 -0.67
N GLY A 150 10.87 10.50 -1.74
CA GLY A 150 9.59 9.88 -2.05
C GLY A 150 8.62 10.85 -2.71
N VAL A 151 9.12 11.86 -3.41
CA VAL A 151 8.32 12.82 -4.17
C VAL A 151 8.71 12.79 -5.65
N VAL A 152 7.83 13.29 -6.52
CA VAL A 152 8.16 13.44 -7.93
C VAL A 152 9.31 14.44 -8.09
N SER A 153 10.37 14.02 -8.76
CA SER A 153 11.53 14.85 -9.09
C SER A 153 11.11 16.06 -9.92
N TRP A 154 11.79 17.19 -9.73
CA TRP A 154 11.51 18.39 -10.51
C TRP A 154 11.71 18.18 -12.02
N ARG A 155 12.62 17.27 -12.42
CA ARG A 155 12.85 16.91 -13.83
C ARG A 155 11.61 16.44 -14.57
N HIS A 156 10.71 15.75 -13.86
CA HIS A 156 9.48 15.23 -14.43
C HIS A 156 8.27 16.11 -14.08
N ASN A 157 8.48 17.40 -13.79
CA ASN A 157 7.38 18.32 -13.60
C ASN A 157 6.66 18.59 -14.94
N GLY A 158 5.38 18.21 -15.04
CA GLY A 158 4.57 18.37 -16.25
C GLY A 158 4.18 19.80 -16.62
N GLY A 159 4.68 20.81 -15.89
CA GLY A 159 4.49 22.23 -16.18
C GLY A 159 3.89 23.03 -15.03
N ASP A 160 3.32 24.19 -15.36
CA ASP A 160 2.77 25.12 -14.37
C ASP A 160 1.42 24.65 -13.80
N LYS A 161 0.96 25.31 -12.74
CA LYS A 161 -0.32 25.03 -12.07
C LYS A 161 -1.51 25.02 -13.03
N LYS A 162 -1.49 25.80 -14.12
CA LYS A 162 -2.54 25.78 -15.16
C LYS A 162 -2.48 24.48 -15.98
N ALA A 163 -1.29 24.08 -16.42
CA ALA A 163 -1.08 22.84 -17.16
C ALA A 163 -1.45 21.60 -16.34
N LEU A 164 -1.04 21.57 -15.06
CA LEU A 164 -1.37 20.47 -14.12
C LEU A 164 -2.86 20.37 -13.77
N LYS A 165 -3.62 21.45 -13.97
CA LYS A 165 -5.08 21.46 -13.80
C LYS A 165 -5.82 21.07 -15.07
N ALA A 166 -5.27 21.43 -16.23
CA ALA A 166 -5.86 21.11 -17.52
C ALA A 166 -5.71 19.63 -17.86
N ASP A 167 -4.62 19.00 -17.43
CA ASP A 167 -4.31 17.61 -17.67
C ASP A 167 -3.95 16.91 -16.36
N GLU A 168 -4.82 15.99 -15.95
CA GLU A 168 -4.69 15.27 -14.69
C GLU A 168 -3.64 14.17 -14.70
N GLN A 169 -3.17 13.74 -15.88
CA GLN A 169 -2.10 12.74 -16.05
C GLN A 169 -0.73 13.34 -15.73
N LYS A 170 -0.57 14.66 -15.88
CA LYS A 170 0.71 15.34 -15.61
C LYS A 170 1.12 15.23 -14.15
N LEU A 171 2.40 14.95 -13.95
CA LEU A 171 3.00 14.82 -12.63
C LEU A 171 3.46 16.19 -12.12
N LYS A 172 3.21 16.46 -10.84
CA LYS A 172 3.71 17.66 -10.17
C LYS A 172 5.05 17.37 -9.52
N GLY A 173 6.13 17.92 -10.06
CA GLY A 173 7.47 17.80 -9.52
C GLY A 173 7.74 18.76 -8.36
N TYR A 174 8.74 18.44 -7.53
CA TYR A 174 9.11 19.22 -6.35
C TYR A 174 10.59 19.58 -6.36
N LYS A 175 10.91 20.88 -6.32
CA LYS A 175 12.30 21.36 -6.26
C LYS A 175 13.00 20.98 -4.95
N ILE A 176 14.33 20.94 -4.99
CA ILE A 176 15.19 20.78 -3.82
C ILE A 176 15.63 22.16 -3.31
N ARG A 177 15.08 22.56 -2.17
CA ARG A 177 15.41 23.85 -1.54
C ARG A 177 16.82 23.85 -0.94
N GLY A 178 17.45 25.03 -0.94
CA GLY A 178 18.73 25.29 -0.26
C GLY A 178 18.65 25.21 1.27
N TRP A 179 17.45 25.23 1.86
CA TRP A 179 17.20 25.05 3.29
C TRP A 179 16.14 23.97 3.55
N ARG A 180 16.12 23.36 4.74
CA ARG A 180 15.24 22.26 5.13
C ARG A 180 14.80 22.45 6.57
N LEU A 181 13.52 22.18 6.86
CA LEU A 181 13.03 22.12 8.24
C LEU A 181 13.20 20.71 8.82
N TRP A 182 13.12 20.63 10.14
CA TRP A 182 13.22 19.36 10.85
C TRP A 182 12.08 18.40 10.42
N GLY A 183 12.39 17.11 10.33
CA GLY A 183 11.42 16.08 9.94
C GLY A 183 11.21 15.81 8.45
N GLU A 184 11.64 16.67 7.50
CA GLU A 184 11.41 16.43 6.05
C GLU A 184 12.03 15.12 5.53
N THR A 185 11.40 14.47 4.56
CA THR A 185 11.92 13.20 4.01
C THR A 185 13.17 13.38 3.15
N GLY A 186 14.04 12.36 3.10
CA GLY A 186 15.22 12.30 2.22
C GLY A 186 16.40 13.22 2.61
N LYS A 187 16.65 13.38 3.92
CA LYS A 187 17.74 14.21 4.47
C LYS A 187 19.09 13.96 3.77
N GLU A 188 19.54 12.72 3.70
CA GLU A 188 20.84 12.35 3.11
C GLU A 188 20.95 12.79 1.65
N TYR A 189 19.93 12.50 0.85
CA TYR A 189 19.86 12.91 -0.55
C TYR A 189 19.95 14.43 -0.73
N VAL A 190 19.22 15.20 0.09
CA VAL A 190 19.26 16.67 0.04
C VAL A 190 20.66 17.20 0.39
N HIS A 191 21.34 16.61 1.38
CA HIS A 191 22.73 16.99 1.70
C HIS A 191 23.69 16.68 0.55
N THR A 192 23.56 15.51 -0.09
CA THR A 192 24.39 15.15 -1.25
C THR A 192 24.18 16.12 -2.40
N VAL A 193 22.93 16.47 -2.72
CA VAL A 193 22.64 17.44 -3.79
C VAL A 193 23.22 18.82 -3.48
N ARG A 194 23.15 19.28 -2.22
CA ARG A 194 23.73 20.56 -1.83
C ARG A 194 25.25 20.56 -1.94
N ALA A 195 25.92 19.53 -1.42
CA ALA A 195 27.36 19.39 -1.54
C ALA A 195 27.80 19.37 -3.01
N ASN A 196 27.03 18.70 -3.88
CA ASN A 196 27.26 18.67 -5.32
C ASN A 196 27.10 20.05 -5.96
N ARG A 197 26.08 20.83 -5.58
CA ARG A 197 25.89 22.22 -6.03
C ARG A 197 27.05 23.12 -5.62
N GLU A 198 27.49 23.03 -4.37
CA GLU A 198 28.61 23.81 -3.83
C GLU A 198 29.94 23.44 -4.52
N ALA A 199 30.14 22.15 -4.81
CA ALA A 199 31.34 21.67 -5.48
C ALA A 199 31.32 21.85 -7.01
N GLY A 200 30.20 22.31 -7.61
CA GLY A 200 30.02 22.35 -9.06
C GLY A 200 30.07 20.97 -9.73
N LYS A 201 29.73 19.90 -9.00
CA LYS A 201 29.85 18.50 -9.44
C LYS A 201 28.49 17.89 -9.77
N GLY A 202 28.42 17.23 -10.92
CA GLY A 202 27.28 16.41 -11.32
C GLY A 202 26.05 17.23 -11.74
N PRO A 203 25.02 16.56 -12.28
CA PRO A 203 23.86 17.23 -12.83
C PRO A 203 22.87 17.62 -11.72
N ASP A 204 22.46 18.89 -11.67
CA ASP A 204 21.47 19.37 -10.71
C ASP A 204 20.08 18.81 -11.07
N PRO A 205 19.36 18.16 -10.13
CA PRO A 205 17.99 17.68 -10.38
C PRO A 205 16.96 18.80 -10.60
N ASP A 206 17.23 20.04 -10.20
CA ASP A 206 16.32 21.18 -10.39
C ASP A 206 16.56 21.93 -11.71
N VAL A 207 17.65 21.62 -12.43
CA VAL A 207 18.00 22.22 -13.72
C VAL A 207 17.55 21.29 -14.83
N LEU A 208 16.67 21.78 -15.69
CA LEU A 208 16.05 21.03 -16.78
C LEU A 208 16.91 21.02 -18.05
N GLU A 209 17.74 22.05 -18.23
CA GLU A 209 18.60 22.22 -19.40
C GLU A 209 20.06 21.98 -18.98
N VAL A 210 20.57 20.79 -19.24
CA VAL A 210 22.01 20.51 -19.14
C VAL A 210 22.57 20.59 -20.57
N LYS A 211 23.49 21.52 -20.82
CA LYS A 211 24.15 21.66 -22.14
C LYS A 211 24.69 20.29 -22.60
N GLY A 212 24.18 19.77 -23.71
CA GLY A 212 24.63 18.53 -24.34
C GLY A 212 23.83 17.26 -24.00
N LEU A 213 22.75 17.35 -23.21
CA LEU A 213 21.81 16.23 -22.98
C LEU A 213 20.44 16.59 -23.57
N GLU A 214 19.84 15.66 -24.33
CA GLU A 214 18.47 15.83 -24.83
C GLU A 214 17.50 16.00 -23.67
N TYR A 215 16.55 16.92 -23.82
CA TYR A 215 15.48 17.13 -22.85
C TYR A 215 14.58 15.89 -22.83
N GLU A 216 14.77 15.03 -21.83
CA GLU A 216 13.87 13.90 -21.60
C GLU A 216 12.47 14.42 -21.33
N LYS A 217 11.49 13.90 -22.08
CA LYS A 217 10.08 14.26 -21.90
C LYS A 217 9.67 13.93 -20.45
N PRO A 218 9.01 14.87 -19.73
CA PRO A 218 8.51 14.61 -18.40
C PRO A 218 7.61 13.37 -18.37
N ALA A 219 7.75 12.55 -17.32
CA ALA A 219 6.89 11.39 -17.14
C ALA A 219 5.44 11.86 -16.90
N VAL A 220 4.49 11.13 -17.45
CA VAL A 220 3.05 11.38 -17.32
C VAL A 220 2.37 10.07 -16.93
N ALA A 221 1.41 10.15 -16.01
CA ALA A 221 0.62 8.98 -15.64
C ALA A 221 -0.22 8.50 -16.82
N GLU A 222 -0.25 7.20 -17.04
CA GLU A 222 -1.02 6.58 -18.10
C GLU A 222 -2.51 6.59 -17.78
N GLU A 223 -2.87 6.40 -16.50
CA GLU A 223 -4.25 6.34 -16.05
C GLU A 223 -4.47 7.22 -14.81
N VAL A 224 -5.70 7.74 -14.68
CA VAL A 224 -6.15 8.48 -13.51
C VAL A 224 -7.46 7.92 -13.00
N VAL A 225 -7.52 7.62 -11.71
CA VAL A 225 -8.73 7.12 -11.04
C VAL A 225 -9.09 8.04 -9.89
N HIS A 226 -10.37 8.40 -9.80
CA HIS A 226 -10.91 9.21 -8.71
C HIS A 226 -11.69 8.33 -7.74
N LEU A 227 -11.33 8.40 -6.45
CA LEU A 227 -12.07 7.78 -5.36
C LEU A 227 -12.79 8.86 -4.57
N ARG A 228 -14.12 8.84 -4.62
CA ARG A 228 -14.98 9.85 -4.02
C ARG A 228 -15.82 9.30 -2.89
N TRP A 229 -15.88 10.04 -1.80
CA TRP A 229 -16.85 9.82 -0.72
C TRP A 229 -18.21 10.41 -1.12
N ILE A 230 -19.11 9.56 -1.60
CA ILE A 230 -20.33 10.00 -2.31
C ILE A 230 -21.49 10.39 -1.40
N SER A 231 -21.47 10.02 -0.12
CA SER A 231 -22.65 10.18 0.74
C SER A 231 -22.32 10.59 2.17
N PRO A 232 -21.68 11.75 2.38
CA PRO A 232 -21.27 12.18 3.73
C PRO A 232 -22.42 12.44 4.71
N LEU A 233 -23.62 12.74 4.19
CA LEU A 233 -24.79 13.16 4.98
C LEU A 233 -26.01 12.23 4.82
N SER A 234 -25.83 10.99 4.33
CA SER A 234 -26.94 10.03 4.18
C SER A 234 -26.91 8.91 5.22
N ARG A 235 -27.94 8.05 5.23
CA ARG A 235 -27.95 6.81 6.01
C ARG A 235 -26.78 5.87 5.71
N HIS A 236 -26.10 6.03 4.57
CA HIS A 236 -24.91 5.28 4.18
C HIS A 236 -23.68 6.18 4.16
N THR A 237 -23.38 6.81 5.32
CA THR A 237 -22.24 7.73 5.53
C THR A 237 -20.87 7.15 5.18
N ARG A 238 -20.74 5.83 5.00
CA ARG A 238 -19.49 5.13 4.73
C ARG A 238 -19.53 4.47 3.37
N CYS A 239 -19.68 5.26 2.31
CA CYS A 239 -19.74 4.75 0.95
C CYS A 239 -18.85 5.57 0.03
N TYR A 240 -17.89 4.91 -0.60
CA TYR A 240 -16.89 5.55 -1.43
C TYR A 240 -16.85 4.84 -2.77
N HIS A 241 -16.88 5.62 -3.83
CA HIS A 241 -17.05 5.16 -5.20
C HIS A 241 -15.81 5.48 -6.01
N PHE A 242 -15.40 4.54 -6.84
CA PHE A 242 -14.45 4.79 -7.91
C PHE A 242 -14.89 4.00 -9.14
N HIS A 243 -14.63 4.57 -10.31
CA HIS A 243 -14.88 3.92 -11.58
C HIS A 243 -13.55 3.49 -12.17
N TYR A 244 -13.46 2.25 -12.66
CA TYR A 244 -12.25 1.75 -13.29
C TYR A 244 -12.58 0.71 -14.36
N MET A 245 -12.01 0.89 -15.55
CA MET A 245 -12.17 -0.03 -16.69
C MET A 245 -13.64 -0.40 -16.99
N GLY A 246 -14.53 0.60 -16.99
CA GLY A 246 -15.96 0.39 -17.29
C GLY A 246 -16.78 -0.18 -16.13
N ILE A 247 -16.18 -0.46 -14.97
CA ILE A 247 -16.86 -1.05 -13.81
C ILE A 247 -16.91 -0.04 -12.67
N ASP A 248 -18.08 0.07 -12.03
CA ASP A 248 -18.25 0.85 -10.82
C ASP A 248 -17.94 0.02 -9.57
N PHE A 249 -16.99 0.51 -8.78
CA PHE A 249 -16.58 -0.10 -7.53
C PHE A 249 -16.97 0.77 -6.33
N TYR A 250 -17.33 0.10 -5.24
CA TYR A 250 -17.71 0.77 -4.00
C TYR A 250 -17.04 0.13 -2.80
N TRP A 251 -16.39 0.97 -1.99
CA TRP A 251 -16.05 0.63 -0.62
C TRP A 251 -17.20 1.04 0.29
N LYS A 252 -17.88 0.05 0.87
CA LYS A 252 -19.05 0.26 1.75
C LYS A 252 -18.74 -0.15 3.18
N GLY A 253 -19.21 0.64 4.14
CA GLY A 253 -19.26 0.27 5.54
C GLY A 253 -20.05 -1.03 5.71
N THR A 254 -19.49 -1.95 6.48
CA THR A 254 -20.20 -3.19 6.84
C THR A 254 -20.14 -3.42 8.34
N ALA A 255 -21.24 -3.91 8.89
CA ALA A 255 -21.37 -4.40 10.26
C ALA A 255 -21.44 -5.94 10.32
N SER A 256 -21.35 -6.61 9.16
CA SER A 256 -21.45 -8.08 9.05
C SER A 256 -20.14 -8.79 9.37
N VAL A 257 -19.05 -8.05 9.49
CA VAL A 257 -17.73 -8.55 9.85
C VAL A 257 -17.47 -8.20 11.30
N LYS A 258 -16.91 -9.14 12.07
CA LYS A 258 -16.52 -8.93 13.46
C LYS A 258 -15.01 -9.11 13.62
N GLU A 259 -14.40 -8.31 14.48
CA GLU A 259 -13.13 -8.65 15.11
C GLU A 259 -13.41 -9.67 16.22
N SER A 260 -12.70 -10.80 16.22
CA SER A 260 -12.80 -11.89 17.21
C SER A 260 -12.18 -11.57 18.57
N ARG A 261 -11.29 -10.57 18.67
CA ARG A 261 -10.63 -10.18 19.93
C ARG A 261 -11.56 -9.38 20.85
N ALA A 262 -11.24 -9.40 22.16
CA ALA A 262 -11.91 -8.57 23.17
C ALA A 262 -11.91 -7.09 22.72
N CYS A 263 -13.04 -6.40 22.94
CA CYS A 263 -13.31 -5.04 22.44
C CYS A 263 -13.61 -4.91 20.93
N GLY A 264 -13.68 -6.00 20.17
CA GLY A 264 -14.04 -5.99 18.73
C GLY A 264 -15.38 -5.31 18.41
N LEU A 265 -16.31 -5.27 19.37
CA LEU A 265 -17.59 -4.55 19.28
C LEU A 265 -17.42 -3.05 19.00
N PHE A 266 -16.36 -2.41 19.53
CA PHE A 266 -16.07 -0.99 19.26
C PHE A 266 -15.55 -0.74 17.84
N LEU A 267 -15.15 -1.81 17.14
CA LEU A 267 -14.71 -1.74 15.75
C LEU A 267 -15.80 -2.07 14.73
N ARG A 268 -17.01 -2.40 15.18
CA ARG A 268 -18.12 -2.84 14.30
C ARG A 268 -18.40 -1.87 13.15
N PHE A 269 -18.14 -0.58 13.34
CA PHE A 269 -18.30 0.47 12.33
C PHE A 269 -17.01 0.86 11.62
N ASN A 270 -15.97 0.03 11.67
CA ASN A 270 -14.66 0.31 11.07
C ASN A 270 -14.33 -0.66 9.93
N HIS A 271 -15.15 -1.69 9.75
CA HIS A 271 -15.00 -2.65 8.66
C HIS A 271 -15.58 -2.10 7.37
N LEU A 272 -14.99 -2.49 6.25
CA LEU A 272 -15.41 -2.11 4.90
C LEU A 272 -15.51 -3.37 4.03
N LYS A 273 -16.37 -3.34 3.02
CA LYS A 273 -16.42 -4.33 1.93
C LYS A 273 -16.20 -3.62 0.60
N LEU A 274 -15.44 -4.25 -0.29
CA LEU A 274 -15.31 -3.85 -1.68
C LEU A 274 -16.37 -4.59 -2.48
N VAL A 275 -17.21 -3.84 -3.19
CA VAL A 275 -18.21 -4.40 -4.09
C VAL A 275 -18.06 -3.82 -5.48
N ALA A 276 -18.23 -4.65 -6.51
CA ALA A 276 -18.45 -4.19 -7.87
C ALA A 276 -19.95 -4.17 -8.15
N ARG A 277 -20.42 -3.13 -8.83
CA ARG A 277 -21.77 -3.07 -9.35
C ARG A 277 -21.75 -3.56 -10.80
N LEU A 278 -22.47 -4.64 -11.07
CA LEU A 278 -22.55 -5.19 -12.41
C LEU A 278 -23.47 -4.33 -13.30
N PRO A 279 -23.11 -4.08 -14.57
CA PRO A 279 -24.01 -3.45 -15.52
C PRO A 279 -25.26 -4.32 -15.68
N THR A 280 -26.44 -3.70 -15.57
CA THR A 280 -27.71 -4.43 -15.59
C THR A 280 -28.06 -4.74 -17.06
N VAL A 281 -28.00 -6.02 -17.44
CA VAL A 281 -28.19 -6.45 -18.84
C VAL A 281 -29.66 -6.36 -19.28
N ASP A 282 -30.61 -6.41 -18.34
CA ASP A 282 -32.04 -6.32 -18.65
C ASP A 282 -32.69 -5.21 -17.84
N GLY A 283 -33.52 -4.38 -18.47
CA GLY A 283 -34.23 -3.21 -17.90
C GLY A 283 -35.17 -3.48 -16.70
N LYS A 284 -35.03 -4.61 -16.01
CA LYS A 284 -35.65 -4.89 -14.72
C LYS A 284 -34.88 -4.15 -13.62
N LYS A 285 -35.27 -2.89 -13.41
CA LYS A 285 -35.03 -2.19 -12.14
C LYS A 285 -35.60 -3.07 -11.03
N HIS A 286 -34.79 -3.73 -10.20
CA HIS A 286 -35.06 -3.88 -8.76
C HIS A 286 -33.98 -4.59 -7.92
N GLN A 287 -32.93 -5.17 -8.50
CA GLN A 287 -31.74 -5.56 -7.72
C GLN A 287 -30.49 -5.19 -8.51
N GLN A 288 -29.78 -4.17 -8.06
CA GLN A 288 -28.40 -3.96 -8.52
C GLN A 288 -27.60 -5.16 -8.04
N ASN A 289 -27.16 -6.02 -8.96
CA ASN A 289 -26.31 -7.15 -8.61
C ASN A 289 -24.95 -6.61 -8.15
N GLU A 290 -24.76 -6.61 -6.83
CA GLU A 290 -23.50 -6.25 -6.19
C GLU A 290 -22.69 -7.51 -5.94
N LEU A 291 -21.48 -7.56 -6.50
CA LEU A 291 -20.54 -8.65 -6.29
C LEU A 291 -19.52 -8.24 -5.23
N CYS A 292 -19.43 -8.97 -4.13
CA CYS A 292 -18.42 -8.71 -3.09
C CYS A 292 -17.06 -9.25 -3.53
N LEU A 293 -16.07 -8.35 -3.63
CA LEU A 293 -14.72 -8.67 -4.11
C LEU A 293 -13.70 -8.78 -2.98
N GLY A 294 -14.02 -8.22 -1.82
CA GLY A 294 -13.12 -8.24 -0.69
C GLY A 294 -13.68 -7.55 0.54
N LYS A 295 -12.94 -7.66 1.63
CA LYS A 295 -13.28 -7.00 2.90
C LYS A 295 -12.03 -6.47 3.59
N TYR A 296 -12.21 -5.39 4.32
CA TYR A 296 -11.23 -4.85 5.24
C TYR A 296 -11.77 -4.96 6.66
N THR A 297 -10.99 -5.62 7.51
CA THR A 297 -11.27 -5.83 8.92
C THR A 297 -10.31 -4.98 9.74
N CYS A 298 -10.79 -3.88 10.34
CA CYS A 298 -9.99 -3.08 11.27
C CYS A 298 -9.53 -3.90 12.49
N SER A 299 -8.38 -3.58 13.08
CA SER A 299 -7.81 -4.26 14.25
C SER A 299 -7.60 -3.29 15.42
N ILE A 300 -7.72 -3.80 16.65
CA ILE A 300 -7.43 -3.08 17.91
C ILE A 300 -5.92 -3.05 18.23
N ALA A 301 -5.11 -3.85 17.56
CA ALA A 301 -3.69 -3.98 17.88
C ALA A 301 -2.92 -2.66 17.67
N ALA A 302 -2.02 -2.31 18.60
CA ALA A 302 -1.34 -1.00 18.58
C ALA A 302 -0.50 -0.73 17.32
N LYS A 303 -0.04 -1.78 16.64
CA LYS A 303 0.83 -1.66 15.45
C LYS A 303 0.18 -2.19 14.17
N LYS A 304 -1.06 -2.69 14.22
CA LYS A 304 -1.79 -3.19 13.05
C LYS A 304 -3.09 -2.43 12.88
N ASN A 305 -3.27 -1.87 11.70
CA ASN A 305 -4.47 -1.11 11.36
C ASN A 305 -5.62 -2.06 11.02
N GLY A 306 -5.32 -3.22 10.43
CA GLY A 306 -6.32 -4.22 10.09
C GLY A 306 -5.79 -5.30 9.15
N THR A 307 -6.72 -6.12 8.66
CA THR A 307 -6.51 -7.16 7.67
C THR A 307 -7.37 -6.86 6.45
N LEU A 308 -6.78 -6.90 5.27
CA LEU A 308 -7.43 -6.70 3.98
C LEU A 308 -7.47 -8.05 3.26
N GLU A 309 -8.63 -8.43 2.75
CA GLU A 309 -8.83 -9.74 2.14
C GLU A 309 -9.55 -9.57 0.80
N PHE A 310 -8.99 -10.16 -0.25
CA PHE A 310 -9.53 -10.13 -1.60
C PHE A 310 -9.92 -11.54 -2.04
N PHE A 311 -11.11 -11.67 -2.59
CA PHE A 311 -11.65 -12.92 -3.13
C PHE A 311 -11.18 -13.06 -4.58
N ASP A 312 -9.92 -13.48 -4.76
CA ASP A 312 -9.23 -13.47 -6.06
C ASP A 312 -10.01 -14.22 -7.14
N ASP A 313 -10.64 -15.34 -6.79
CA ASP A 313 -11.49 -16.07 -7.74
C ASP A 313 -12.69 -15.24 -8.24
N THR A 314 -13.33 -14.52 -7.34
CA THR A 314 -14.49 -13.68 -7.67
C THR A 314 -14.06 -12.48 -8.51
N ILE A 315 -12.88 -11.92 -8.22
CA ILE A 315 -12.28 -10.84 -9.02
C ILE A 315 -11.93 -11.37 -10.42
N LEU A 316 -11.34 -12.56 -10.53
CA LEU A 316 -11.00 -13.17 -11.81
C LEU A 316 -12.25 -13.39 -12.67
N ARG A 317 -13.31 -13.96 -12.11
CA ARG A 317 -14.59 -14.13 -12.82
C ARG A 317 -15.20 -12.80 -13.29
N LEU A 318 -15.07 -11.75 -12.49
CA LEU A 318 -15.53 -10.41 -12.87
C LEU A 318 -14.73 -9.87 -14.05
N VAL A 319 -13.40 -10.00 -13.99
CA VAL A 319 -12.49 -9.55 -15.06
C VAL A 319 -12.79 -10.30 -16.36
N ASP A 320 -12.92 -11.63 -16.29
CA ASP A 320 -13.20 -12.46 -17.46
C ASP A 320 -14.53 -12.10 -18.14
N ALA A 321 -15.55 -11.78 -17.34
CA ALA A 321 -16.89 -11.49 -17.86
C ALA A 321 -17.02 -10.07 -18.44
N TYR A 322 -16.33 -9.07 -17.86
CA TYR A 322 -16.61 -7.66 -18.16
C TYR A 322 -15.41 -6.87 -18.70
N ALA A 323 -14.19 -7.40 -18.58
CA ALA A 323 -12.98 -6.73 -19.01
C ALA A 323 -11.82 -7.72 -19.26
N PRO A 324 -12.00 -8.68 -20.20
CA PRO A 324 -11.03 -9.76 -20.44
C PRO A 324 -9.66 -9.24 -20.91
N SER A 325 -9.61 -8.08 -21.58
CA SER A 325 -8.36 -7.42 -22.00
C SER A 325 -7.47 -6.96 -20.84
N MET A 326 -7.94 -7.00 -19.57
CA MET A 326 -7.09 -6.71 -18.40
C MET A 326 -6.07 -7.80 -18.12
N LEU A 327 -6.32 -9.02 -18.61
CA LEU A 327 -5.42 -10.16 -18.50
C LEU A 327 -5.14 -10.62 -19.94
N ASP A 328 -4.26 -9.93 -20.65
CA ASP A 328 -3.80 -10.41 -21.97
C ASP A 328 -3.19 -11.81 -21.79
N LEU A 329 -3.91 -12.81 -22.28
CA LEU A 329 -3.52 -14.21 -22.25
C LEU A 329 -3.29 -14.64 -23.70
N SER A 330 -2.02 -14.66 -24.13
CA SER A 330 -1.62 -15.59 -25.16
C SER A 330 -1.79 -16.99 -24.56
N SER A 331 -2.86 -17.67 -24.92
CA SER A 331 -3.14 -19.05 -24.54
C SER A 331 -2.13 -19.97 -25.23
N ASP A 332 -1.10 -20.41 -24.51
CA ASP A 332 -0.37 -21.62 -24.89
C ASP A 332 -1.27 -22.81 -24.58
N GLU A 333 -1.83 -23.41 -25.63
CA GLU A 333 -2.67 -24.60 -25.57
C GLU A 333 -1.82 -25.80 -25.12
N GLY A 334 -1.74 -26.05 -23.80
CA GLY A 334 -1.04 -27.24 -23.31
C GLY A 334 -0.94 -27.45 -21.80
N GLN A 335 -1.41 -26.53 -20.95
CA GLN A 335 -1.29 -26.67 -19.50
C GLN A 335 -2.61 -27.13 -18.84
N LEU A 336 -2.51 -27.98 -17.79
CA LEU A 336 -3.64 -28.38 -16.95
C LEU A 336 -4.43 -27.14 -16.49
N GLU A 337 -5.76 -27.21 -16.53
CA GLU A 337 -6.68 -26.11 -16.20
C GLU A 337 -6.40 -25.45 -14.83
N GLU A 338 -5.99 -26.24 -13.83
CA GLU A 338 -5.69 -25.76 -12.48
C GLU A 338 -4.39 -24.95 -12.41
N ASN A 339 -3.36 -25.36 -13.16
CA ASN A 339 -2.10 -24.61 -13.27
C ASN A 339 -2.34 -23.27 -13.98
N MET A 340 -3.14 -23.28 -15.05
CA MET A 340 -3.55 -22.05 -15.72
C MET A 340 -4.35 -21.13 -14.80
N ARG A 341 -5.28 -21.67 -14.01
CA ARG A 341 -6.07 -20.85 -13.06
C ARG A 341 -5.18 -20.19 -12.01
N ASN A 342 -4.24 -20.92 -11.43
CA ASN A 342 -3.29 -20.39 -10.46
C ASN A 342 -2.38 -19.31 -11.07
N GLU A 343 -1.88 -19.52 -12.29
CA GLU A 343 -1.09 -18.53 -13.00
C GLU A 343 -1.88 -17.25 -13.25
N ARG A 344 -3.14 -17.38 -13.68
CA ARG A 344 -4.03 -16.23 -13.91
C ARG A 344 -4.29 -15.44 -12.63
N VAL A 345 -4.47 -16.12 -11.49
CA VAL A 345 -4.57 -15.46 -10.18
C VAL A 345 -3.27 -14.73 -9.81
N LEU A 346 -2.10 -15.31 -10.09
CA LEU A 346 -0.82 -14.64 -9.85
C LEU A 346 -0.65 -13.39 -10.73
N ARG A 347 -1.04 -13.46 -12.01
CA ARG A 347 -1.04 -12.30 -12.91
C ARG A 347 -2.02 -11.22 -12.43
N LEU A 348 -3.21 -11.62 -12.01
CA LEU A 348 -4.21 -10.71 -11.43
C LEU A 348 -3.67 -9.96 -10.21
N ARG A 349 -2.96 -10.63 -9.30
CA ARG A 349 -2.35 -10.01 -8.11
C ARG A 349 -1.28 -8.96 -8.46
N LYS A 350 -0.61 -9.12 -9.61
CA LYS A 350 0.40 -8.19 -10.12
C LYS A 350 -0.17 -7.07 -11.01
N SER A 351 -1.46 -7.16 -11.36
CA SER A 351 -2.13 -6.20 -12.25
C SER A 351 -2.31 -4.80 -11.64
N THR A 352 -2.50 -3.80 -12.49
CA THR A 352 -2.87 -2.43 -12.09
C THR A 352 -4.18 -2.40 -11.30
N LEU A 353 -5.15 -3.26 -11.63
CA LEU A 353 -6.41 -3.37 -10.90
C LEU A 353 -6.18 -3.67 -9.41
N TYR A 354 -5.27 -4.60 -9.12
CA TYR A 354 -4.93 -4.94 -7.74
C TYR A 354 -4.24 -3.78 -7.00
N GLN A 355 -3.39 -3.05 -7.71
CA GLN A 355 -2.76 -1.83 -7.20
C GLN A 355 -3.80 -0.74 -6.91
N VAL A 356 -4.83 -0.60 -7.75
CA VAL A 356 -5.98 0.31 -7.52
C VAL A 356 -6.77 -0.12 -6.29
N PHE A 357 -7.07 -1.41 -6.13
CA PHE A 357 -7.75 -1.91 -4.93
C PHE A 357 -6.94 -1.62 -3.66
N MET A 358 -5.63 -1.83 -3.70
CA MET A 358 -4.73 -1.48 -2.60
C MET A 358 -4.68 0.03 -2.31
N ALA A 359 -4.49 0.84 -3.34
CA ALA A 359 -4.44 2.29 -3.24
C ALA A 359 -5.74 2.86 -2.67
N THR A 360 -6.89 2.45 -3.20
CA THR A 360 -8.19 2.87 -2.70
C THR A 360 -8.40 2.41 -1.26
N ALA A 361 -8.14 1.13 -0.94
CA ALA A 361 -8.26 0.63 0.43
C ALA A 361 -7.44 1.46 1.43
N THR A 362 -6.20 1.85 1.10
CA THR A 362 -5.36 2.64 2.02
C THR A 362 -5.83 4.08 2.20
N CYS A 363 -6.47 4.68 1.19
CA CYS A 363 -7.16 5.97 1.30
C CYS A 363 -8.32 5.87 2.29
N MET A 364 -9.14 4.83 2.12
CA MET A 364 -10.30 4.53 2.95
C MET A 364 -9.90 4.35 4.42
N MET A 365 -8.91 3.48 4.68
CA MET A 365 -8.39 3.26 6.02
C MET A 365 -7.92 4.54 6.70
N ARG A 366 -7.32 5.48 5.93
CA ARG A 366 -6.86 6.76 6.46
C ARG A 366 -8.03 7.69 6.74
N SER A 367 -8.92 7.89 5.76
CA SER A 367 -10.10 8.75 5.89
C SER A 367 -10.97 8.37 7.10
N GLU A 368 -11.25 7.08 7.26
CA GLU A 368 -12.06 6.59 8.39
C GLU A 368 -11.35 6.81 9.72
N LYS A 369 -10.02 6.68 9.78
CA LYS A 369 -9.26 6.96 10.99
C LYS A 369 -9.27 8.45 11.34
N GLU A 370 -9.01 9.32 10.37
CA GLU A 370 -8.98 10.78 10.58
C GLU A 370 -10.37 11.31 10.95
N LYS A 371 -11.44 10.88 10.26
CA LYS A 371 -12.82 11.23 10.60
C LYS A 371 -13.18 10.89 12.04
N ARG A 372 -12.76 9.72 12.53
CA ARG A 372 -12.97 9.33 13.94
C ARG A 372 -12.21 10.21 14.90
N HIS A 373 -10.95 10.54 14.59
CA HIS A 373 -10.15 11.39 15.45
C HIS A 373 -10.76 12.78 15.55
N THR A 374 -11.13 13.39 14.42
CA THR A 374 -11.82 14.68 14.39
C THR A 374 -13.15 14.64 15.12
N LEU A 375 -13.95 13.57 14.98
CA LEU A 375 -15.20 13.44 15.74
C LEU A 375 -14.96 13.38 17.25
N LEU A 376 -13.95 12.61 17.70
CA LEU A 376 -13.59 12.53 19.11
C LEU A 376 -13.10 13.87 19.64
N GLU A 377 -12.23 14.57 18.90
CA GLU A 377 -11.76 15.91 19.26
C GLU A 377 -12.93 16.90 19.39
N LEU A 378 -13.88 16.89 18.45
CA LEU A 378 -15.07 17.74 18.50
C LEU A 378 -15.95 17.43 19.72
N LEU A 379 -16.12 16.16 20.08
CA LEU A 379 -16.87 15.76 21.26
C LEU A 379 -16.17 16.18 22.55
N THR A 380 -14.84 16.06 22.61
CA THR A 380 -14.04 16.53 23.76
C THR A 380 -14.16 18.04 23.92
N VAL A 381 -14.00 18.82 22.84
CA VAL A 381 -14.14 20.28 22.87
C VAL A 381 -15.57 20.70 23.27
N ALA A 382 -16.60 20.01 22.78
CA ALA A 382 -17.98 20.30 23.14
C ALA A 382 -18.29 19.96 24.62
N ALA A 383 -17.68 18.90 25.17
CA ALA A 383 -17.82 18.53 26.57
C ALA A 383 -17.09 19.50 27.50
N GLU A 384 -15.92 20.01 27.10
CA GLU A 384 -15.14 20.99 27.87
C GLU A 384 -15.74 22.40 27.82
N GLY A 385 -16.36 22.79 26.70
CA GLY A 385 -16.99 24.11 26.53
C GLY A 385 -18.43 24.22 27.06
N GLY A 386 -19.05 23.11 27.46
CA GLY A 386 -20.41 23.05 28.01
C GLY A 386 -20.48 22.86 29.53
N GLY A 387 -19.34 22.94 30.23
CA GLY A 387 -19.19 22.82 31.68
C GLY A 387 -19.20 24.14 32.43
#